data_AF-A0A2T0KFH4-F1
#
_entry.id   AF-A0A2T0KFH4-F1
#
_cell.length_a   1.000
_cell.length_b   1.000
_cell.length_c   1.000
_cell.angle_alpha   90.00
_cell.angle_beta   90.00
_cell.angle_gamma   90.00
#
_symmetry.space_group_name_H-M   'P 1'
#
loop_
_entity.id
_entity.type
_entity.pdbx_description
1 polymer ?
#
loop_
_entity_poly.entity_id
_entity_poly.type
_entity_poly.pdbx_seq_one_letter_code
_entity_poly.pdbx_strand_id
1 'polypeptide(L)'
;MATRKTSVTEVPYDERGNLLFYVDGGGSYSYLEGDPYRLAYSMRPNVAFDATLTLDSMRTGQSAKYLIWRDADGHHYPMFISDLTVMLPLVTVRRGVVSGTWIVRKKGQNFGVALASDD
;
A
#
# COMPACT_ATOMS: atom_id res chain seq x y z
N MET A 1 -6.77 2.85 -25.59
CA MET A 1 -6.83 2.14 -24.29
C MET A 1 -7.01 3.19 -23.21
N ALA A 2 -7.87 2.95 -22.21
CA ALA A 2 -8.24 3.98 -21.24
C ALA A 2 -7.26 3.98 -20.06
N THR A 3 -6.55 5.10 -19.87
CA THR A 3 -5.75 5.44 -18.68
C THR A 3 -6.55 5.12 -17.43
N ARG A 4 -6.09 4.18 -16.61
CA ARG A 4 -6.73 3.89 -15.32
C ARG A 4 -6.26 4.94 -14.33
N LYS A 5 -6.79 6.17 -14.46
CA LYS A 5 -6.56 7.25 -13.49
C LYS A 5 -6.80 6.71 -12.09
N THR A 6 -5.75 6.70 -11.27
CA THR A 6 -5.91 6.54 -9.83
C THR A 6 -6.76 7.72 -9.37
N SER A 7 -8.03 7.48 -9.04
CA SER A 7 -8.97 8.51 -8.58
C SER A 7 -8.60 9.09 -7.20
N VAL A 8 -7.49 8.64 -6.61
CA VAL A 8 -7.02 9.01 -5.28
C VAL A 8 -5.86 9.99 -5.40
N THR A 9 -6.09 11.22 -4.96
CA THR A 9 -5.14 12.34 -5.02
C THR A 9 -4.30 12.46 -3.76
N GLU A 10 -4.83 12.00 -2.62
CA GLU A 10 -4.16 12.03 -1.32
C GLU A 10 -4.35 10.71 -0.59
N VAL A 11 -3.35 10.32 0.18
CA VAL A 11 -3.29 9.02 0.85
C VAL A 11 -2.78 9.14 2.28
N PRO A 12 -3.28 8.32 3.21
CA PRO A 12 -3.01 8.47 4.63
C PRO A 12 -1.70 7.78 5.03
N TYR A 13 -0.83 8.53 5.68
CA TYR A 13 0.39 8.00 6.30
C TYR A 13 0.40 8.30 7.80
N ASP A 14 0.85 7.34 8.60
CA ASP A 14 1.10 7.57 10.02
C ASP A 14 2.36 8.43 10.26
N GLU A 15 2.60 8.79 11.52
CA GLU A 15 3.77 9.59 11.93
C GLU A 15 5.10 8.90 11.64
N ARG A 16 5.11 7.57 11.51
CA ARG A 16 6.29 6.77 11.18
C ARG A 16 6.49 6.60 9.68
N GLY A 17 5.59 7.09 8.83
CA GLY A 17 5.68 6.97 7.38
C GLY A 17 5.09 5.67 6.81
N ASN A 18 4.38 4.86 7.61
CA ASN A 18 3.67 3.70 7.08
C ASN A 18 2.39 4.14 6.35
N LEU A 19 2.07 3.47 5.24
CA LEU A 19 0.80 3.63 4.58
C LEU A 19 -0.30 2.99 5.42
N LEU A 20 -1.28 3.80 5.83
CA LEU A 20 -2.47 3.30 6.53
C LEU A 20 -3.41 2.64 5.53
N PHE A 21 -3.93 1.47 5.89
CA PHE A 21 -4.79 0.73 4.96
C PHE A 21 -6.22 1.25 4.97
N TYR A 22 -6.67 1.93 6.03
CA TYR A 22 -8.03 2.46 6.13
C TYR A 22 -8.04 3.68 7.06
N VAL A 23 -8.78 4.70 6.66
CA VAL A 23 -9.09 5.88 7.48
C VAL A 23 -10.57 6.23 7.31
N ASP A 24 -11.24 6.58 8.41
CA ASP A 24 -12.58 7.16 8.41
C ASP A 24 -12.71 8.32 9.41
N GLY A 25 -13.88 8.96 9.46
CA GLY A 25 -14.17 10.08 10.35
C GLY A 25 -14.11 9.73 11.85
N GLY A 26 -13.89 8.46 12.21
CA GLY A 26 -13.81 7.95 13.57
C GLY A 26 -12.45 7.35 13.96
N GLY A 27 -11.57 7.02 13.02
CA GLY A 27 -10.23 6.47 13.28
C GLY A 27 -9.43 6.07 12.04
N SER A 28 -8.24 5.54 12.29
CA SER A 28 -7.26 5.10 11.30
C SER A 28 -6.74 3.73 11.70
N TYR A 29 -6.35 2.91 10.73
CA TYR A 29 -5.97 1.52 11.00
C TYR A 29 -4.64 1.18 10.32
N SER A 30 -3.72 0.62 11.12
CA SER A 30 -2.45 0.04 10.67
C SER A 30 -2.46 -1.48 10.88
N TYR A 31 -1.81 -2.23 9.99
CA TYR A 31 -1.64 -3.68 10.12
C TYR A 31 -0.52 -4.11 11.08
N LEU A 32 0.21 -3.15 11.63
CA LEU A 32 1.36 -3.41 12.50
C LEU A 32 0.95 -3.57 13.97
N GLU A 33 -0.08 -2.85 14.41
CA GLU A 33 -0.36 -2.70 15.85
C GLU A 33 -1.55 -3.51 16.35
N GLY A 34 -2.20 -4.32 15.51
CA GLY A 34 -3.17 -5.35 15.92
C GLY A 34 -4.48 -4.86 16.55
N ASP A 35 -4.53 -3.60 16.98
CA ASP A 35 -5.68 -2.95 17.62
C ASP A 35 -6.05 -1.67 16.85
N PRO A 36 -7.35 -1.32 16.77
CA PRO A 36 -7.82 -0.09 16.16
C PRO A 36 -7.55 1.11 17.07
N TYR A 37 -6.30 1.56 17.14
CA TYR A 37 -5.99 2.85 17.75
C TYR A 37 -6.22 3.97 16.74
N ARG A 38 -6.76 5.10 17.19
CA ARG A 38 -6.73 6.36 16.43
C ARG A 38 -5.28 6.79 16.28
N LEU A 39 -4.60 6.29 15.25
CA LEU A 39 -3.28 6.76 14.88
C LEU A 39 -3.42 8.17 14.30
N ALA A 40 -2.60 9.10 14.80
CA ALA A 40 -2.41 10.36 14.11
C ALA A 40 -1.93 10.06 12.69
N TYR A 41 -2.50 10.75 11.70
CA TYR A 41 -2.13 10.58 10.31
C TYR A 41 -2.14 11.90 9.58
N SER A 42 -1.30 11.97 8.54
CA SER A 42 -1.27 13.06 7.57
C SER A 42 -1.74 12.53 6.22
N MET A 43 -2.66 13.25 5.58
CA MET A 43 -2.93 13.05 4.15
C MET A 43 -1.75 13.63 3.37
N ARG A 44 -1.14 12.82 2.50
CA ARG A 44 -0.02 13.23 1.65
C ARG A 44 -0.41 13.07 0.17
N PRO A 45 0.12 13.89 -0.75
CA PRO A 45 -0.11 13.71 -2.18
C PRO A 45 0.23 12.29 -2.63
N ASN A 46 -0.65 11.68 -3.42
CA ASN A 46 -0.41 10.38 -4.03
C ASN A 46 0.45 10.53 -5.28
N VAL A 47 1.76 10.53 -5.08
CA VAL A 47 2.76 10.56 -6.15
C VAL A 47 3.39 9.19 -6.30
N ALA A 48 3.72 8.83 -7.53
CA ALA A 48 4.50 7.63 -7.78
C ALA A 48 5.90 7.79 -7.16
N PHE A 49 6.45 6.70 -6.63
CA PHE A 49 7.75 6.70 -5.96
C PHE A 49 8.54 5.43 -6.29
N ASP A 50 9.84 5.58 -6.48
CA ASP A 50 10.73 4.45 -6.69
C ASP A 50 11.14 3.84 -5.35
N ALA A 51 10.94 2.53 -5.20
CA ALA A 51 11.37 1.82 -4.01
C ALA A 51 11.74 0.37 -4.31
N THR A 52 12.64 -0.17 -3.49
CA THR A 52 12.83 -1.62 -3.36
C THR A 52 12.09 -2.09 -2.12
N LEU A 53 11.13 -2.97 -2.33
CA LEU A 53 10.26 -3.50 -1.31
C LEU A 53 10.59 -4.97 -1.03
N THR A 54 10.58 -5.32 0.24
CA THR A 54 10.73 -6.70 0.72
C THR A 54 9.39 -7.18 1.26
N LEU A 55 8.97 -8.36 0.83
CA LEU A 55 7.80 -9.03 1.38
C LEU A 55 8.07 -9.36 2.86
N ASP A 56 7.31 -8.73 3.74
CA ASP A 56 7.46 -8.88 5.20
C ASP A 56 6.50 -9.94 5.74
N SER A 57 5.20 -9.76 5.50
CA SER A 57 4.17 -10.63 6.10
C SER A 57 2.88 -10.65 5.28
N MET A 58 1.97 -11.57 5.63
CA MET A 58 0.58 -11.57 5.14
C MET A 58 -0.35 -11.18 6.30
N ARG A 59 -1.35 -10.36 5.99
CA ARG A 59 -2.37 -9.92 6.95
C ARG A 59 -3.77 -10.16 6.38
N THR A 60 -4.68 -10.52 7.27
CA THR A 60 -6.11 -10.71 6.95
C THR A 60 -6.89 -9.67 7.73
N GLY A 61 -7.56 -8.76 7.03
CA GLY A 61 -8.61 -7.93 7.60
C GLY A 61 -9.97 -8.64 7.49
N GLN A 62 -11.03 -8.00 7.99
CA GLN A 62 -12.38 -8.54 7.96
C GLN A 62 -12.91 -8.78 6.53
N SER A 63 -12.48 -7.97 5.56
CA SER A 63 -13.00 -7.96 4.19
C SER A 63 -11.96 -8.20 3.08
N ALA A 64 -10.68 -8.31 3.43
CA ALA A 64 -9.61 -8.47 2.45
C ALA A 64 -8.33 -9.06 3.06
N LYS A 65 -7.51 -9.67 2.19
CA LYS A 65 -6.16 -10.13 2.50
C LYS A 65 -5.14 -9.23 1.82
N TYR A 66 -4.02 -9.04 2.49
CA TYR A 66 -2.96 -8.13 2.09
C TYR A 66 -1.61 -8.82 2.25
N LEU A 67 -0.71 -8.58 1.32
CA LEU A 67 0.72 -8.74 1.58
C LEU A 67 1.27 -7.41 2.06
N ILE A 68 2.02 -7.45 3.15
CA ILE A 68 2.70 -6.29 3.70
C ILE A 68 4.12 -6.28 3.12
N TRP A 69 4.42 -5.17 2.46
CA TRP A 69 5.74 -4.90 1.89
C TRP A 69 6.45 -3.87 2.74
N ARG A 70 7.78 -3.96 2.83
CA ARG A 70 8.59 -3.05 3.63
C ARG A 70 9.74 -2.49 2.79
N ASP A 71 9.98 -1.19 2.88
CA ASP A 71 11.16 -0.56 2.25
C ASP A 71 12.42 -0.70 3.13
N ALA A 72 13.50 -0.04 2.72
CA ALA A 72 14.77 -0.04 3.45
C ALA A 72 14.73 0.77 4.76
N ASP A 73 13.84 1.76 4.83
CA ASP A 73 13.66 2.64 6.00
C ASP A 73 12.70 2.03 7.04
N GLY A 74 12.06 0.91 6.70
CA GLY A 74 11.15 0.18 7.58
C GLY A 74 9.69 0.58 7.44
N HIS A 75 9.34 1.40 6.44
CA HIS A 75 7.96 1.78 6.15
C HIS A 75 7.19 0.60 5.55
N HIS A 76 5.94 0.45 5.98
CA HIS A 76 5.08 -0.64 5.52
C HIS A 76 4.04 -0.18 4.50
N TYR A 77 3.85 -1.00 3.48
CA TYR A 77 2.98 -0.78 2.36
C TYR A 77 2.10 -2.02 2.14
N PRO A 78 0.83 -2.00 2.56
CA PRO A 78 -0.10 -3.09 2.24
C PRO A 78 -0.35 -3.13 0.72
N MET A 79 -0.34 -4.32 0.13
CA MET A 79 -0.71 -4.57 -1.26
C MET A 79 -1.90 -5.53 -1.29
N PHE A 80 -2.91 -5.18 -2.08
CA PHE A 80 -4.04 -6.09 -2.32
C PHE A 80 -3.57 -7.30 -3.14
N ILE A 81 -4.11 -8.49 -2.84
CA ILE A 81 -3.82 -9.70 -3.63
C ILE A 81 -4.11 -9.52 -5.13
N SER A 82 -5.13 -8.73 -5.48
CA SER A 82 -5.43 -8.44 -6.89
C SER A 82 -4.38 -7.57 -7.58
N ASP A 83 -3.71 -6.65 -6.87
CA ASP A 83 -2.60 -5.89 -7.44
C ASP A 83 -1.33 -6.75 -7.49
N LEU A 84 -1.12 -7.64 -6.53
CA LEU A 84 -0.04 -8.63 -6.58
C LEU A 84 -0.13 -9.50 -7.84
N THR A 85 -1.32 -10.02 -8.17
CA THR A 85 -1.51 -10.84 -9.39
C THR A 85 -1.25 -10.07 -10.69
N VAL A 86 -1.42 -8.75 -10.68
CA VAL A 86 -1.06 -7.87 -11.82
C VAL A 86 0.43 -7.57 -11.83
N MET A 87 1.06 -7.44 -10.67
CA MET A 87 2.48 -7.13 -10.52
C MET A 87 3.37 -8.32 -10.92
N LEU A 88 3.06 -9.54 -10.44
CA LEU A 88 3.92 -10.72 -10.61
C LEU A 88 4.32 -11.05 -12.06
N PRO A 89 3.46 -10.88 -13.09
CA PRO A 89 3.86 -11.06 -14.49
C PRO A 89 4.79 -9.97 -15.04
N LEU A 90 4.85 -8.80 -14.40
CA LEU A 90 5.53 -7.60 -14.92
C LEU A 90 6.90 -7.36 -14.30
N VAL A 91 7.16 -7.93 -13.12
CA VAL A 91 8.39 -7.69 -12.36
C VAL A 91 9.00 -9.00 -11.87
N THR A 92 10.31 -8.99 -11.67
CA THR A 92 10.99 -10.14 -11.06
C THR A 92 11.01 -9.98 -9.55
N VAL A 93 10.38 -10.92 -8.83
CA VAL A 93 10.52 -11.04 -7.37
C VAL A 93 11.63 -12.05 -7.07
N ARG A 94 12.71 -11.63 -6.41
CA ARG A 94 13.81 -12.53 -5.99
C ARG A 94 13.92 -12.54 -4.48
N ARG A 95 13.77 -13.73 -3.87
CA ARG A 95 13.83 -13.92 -2.41
C ARG A 95 12.92 -12.95 -1.64
N GLY A 96 11.72 -12.71 -2.17
CA GLY A 96 10.75 -11.78 -1.59
C GLY A 96 11.05 -10.29 -1.82
N VAL A 97 12.10 -9.96 -2.59
CA VAL A 97 12.47 -8.57 -2.88
C VAL A 97 12.04 -8.19 -4.30
N VAL A 98 11.51 -6.98 -4.45
CA VAL A 98 11.06 -6.41 -5.72
C VAL A 98 11.39 -4.92 -5.78
N SER A 99 11.97 -4.47 -6.89
CA SER A 99 12.20 -3.05 -7.17
C SER A 99 11.24 -2.59 -8.25
N GLY A 100 10.77 -1.35 -8.13
CA GLY A 100 9.90 -0.74 -9.13
C GLY A 100 9.46 0.65 -8.72
N THR A 101 8.68 1.26 -9.61
CA THR A 101 7.93 2.48 -9.32
C THR A 101 6.57 2.09 -8.79
N TRP A 102 6.19 2.64 -7.65
CA TRP A 102 4.99 2.28 -6.91
C TRP A 102 4.04 3.47 -6.81
N ILE A 103 2.74 3.19 -6.76
CA ILE A 103 1.71 4.19 -6.51
C ILE A 103 0.64 3.60 -5.59
N VAL A 104 0.01 4.43 -4.78
CA VAL A 104 -1.08 3.98 -3.93
C VAL A 104 -2.40 3.99 -4.70
N ARG A 105 -3.19 2.93 -4.53
CA ARG A 105 -4.53 2.75 -5.06
C ARG A 105 -5.53 2.62 -3.92
N LYS A 106 -6.76 3.09 -4.16
CA LYS A 106 -7.90 2.91 -3.26
C LYS A 106 -8.86 1.86 -3.84
N LYS A 107 -9.29 0.90 -3.02
CA LYS A 107 -10.31 -0.12 -3.34
C LYS A 107 -11.36 -0.14 -2.23
N GLY A 108 -12.57 0.34 -2.55
CA GLY A 108 -13.57 0.62 -1.52
C GLY A 108 -13.05 1.73 -0.60
N GLN A 109 -12.95 1.46 0.69
CA GLN A 109 -12.33 2.38 1.66
C GLN A 109 -10.86 2.06 1.96
N ASN A 110 -10.33 0.97 1.42
CA ASN A 110 -8.98 0.54 1.73
C ASN A 110 -7.95 1.13 0.78
N PHE A 111 -6.75 1.38 1.28
CA PHE A 111 -5.59 1.84 0.53
C PHE A 111 -4.54 0.73 0.45
N GLY A 112 -3.82 0.69 -0.67
CA GLY A 112 -2.72 -0.23 -0.84
C GLY A 112 -1.82 0.16 -2.00
N VAL A 113 -0.56 -0.25 -1.94
CA VAL A 113 0.43 -0.02 -2.97
C VAL A 113 0.20 -0.95 -4.16
N ALA A 114 0.49 -0.45 -5.36
CA ALA A 114 0.52 -1.22 -6.59
C ALA A 114 1.70 -0.74 -7.46
N LEU A 115 2.10 -1.55 -8.42
CA LEU A 115 3.04 -1.11 -9.45
C LEU A 115 2.41 0.10 -10.17
N ALA A 116 3.17 1.19 -10.32
CA ALA A 116 2.79 2.29 -11.17
C ALA A 116 2.68 1.74 -12.61
N SER A 117 1.54 1.94 -13.25
CA SER A 117 1.39 1.61 -14.67
C SER A 117 1.94 2.77 -15.48
N ASP A 118 2.71 2.48 -16.54
CA ASP A 118 3.20 3.44 -17.52
C ASP A 118 2.12 3.98 -18.49
N ASP A 119 0.83 3.87 -18.13
CA ASP A 119 -0.31 4.14 -19.02
C ASP A 119 -1.12 5.39 -18.64
#